data_AF-A0A5B7ZW81-F1
#
_entry.id   AF-A0A5B7ZW81-F1
#
_cell.length_a   1.000
_cell.length_b   1.000
_cell.length_c   1.000
_cell.angle_alpha   90.00
_cell.angle_beta   90.00
_cell.angle_gamma   90.00
#
_symmetry.space_group_name_H-M   'P 1'
#
loop_
_entity.id
_entity.type
_entity.pdbx_description
1 polymer ?
#
loop_
_entity_poly.entity_id
_entity_poly.type
_entity_poly.pdbx_seq_one_letter_code
_entity_poly.pdbx_strand_id
1 'polypeptide(L)'
;MTTLAAAAVTTATFLGMEFVAWFMHKYVLHGALWFLHRSHHVRHPHRFERNDFFFLFYGSLSMLFIIYGSDAKDWRFWVGVGIAAYGTVYFFVHDVLIHGRLRFWRKSRNTYLRALNMAHKMHHKTTGRDGSEEFGMLWVSKRYFSLAARKPAPTNKMRRASSLNS
;
A
#
# COMPACT_ATOMS: atom_id res chain seq x y z
N MET A 1 -19.49 23.14 5.76
CA MET A 1 -19.77 21.83 6.39
C MET A 1 -19.39 21.88 7.87
N THR A 2 -20.05 21.10 8.73
CA THR A 2 -19.61 20.94 10.12
C THR A 2 -18.31 20.14 10.19
N THR A 3 -17.53 20.33 11.25
CA THR A 3 -16.29 19.57 11.50
C THR A 3 -16.55 18.07 11.61
N LEU A 4 -17.67 17.67 12.23
CA LEU A 4 -18.09 16.28 12.31
C LEU A 4 -18.37 15.68 10.93
N ALA A 5 -19.08 16.41 10.06
CA ALA A 5 -19.35 15.95 8.70
C ALA A 5 -18.06 15.86 7.87
N ALA A 6 -17.14 16.81 8.03
CA ALA A 6 -15.83 16.78 7.39
C ALA A 6 -15.01 15.55 7.82
N ALA A 7 -14.95 15.27 9.13
CA ALA A 7 -14.26 14.11 9.67
C ALA A 7 -14.89 12.80 9.18
N ALA A 8 -16.23 12.74 9.15
CA ALA A 8 -16.96 11.58 8.64
C ALA A 8 -16.68 11.32 7.16
N VAL A 9 -16.75 12.35 6.31
CA VAL A 9 -16.45 12.23 4.86
C VAL A 9 -15.00 11.82 4.63
N THR A 10 -14.06 12.42 5.36
CA THR A 10 -12.64 12.08 5.23
C THR A 10 -12.38 10.62 5.62
N THR A 11 -12.95 10.18 6.75
CA THR A 11 -12.79 8.81 7.26
C THR A 11 -13.46 7.80 6.33
N ALA A 12 -14.68 8.07 5.88
CA ALA A 12 -15.39 7.22 4.94
C ALA A 12 -14.63 7.09 3.61
N THR A 13 -14.08 8.20 3.11
CA THR A 13 -13.24 8.20 1.90
C THR A 13 -11.98 7.37 2.12
N PHE A 14 -11.27 7.58 3.23
CA PHE A 14 -10.05 6.84 3.56
C PHE A 14 -10.31 5.33 3.61
N LEU A 15 -11.39 4.90 4.28
CA LEU A 15 -11.75 3.48 4.37
C LEU A 15 -12.22 2.92 3.02
N GLY A 16 -13.01 3.68 2.26
CA GLY A 16 -13.47 3.30 0.93
C GLY A 16 -12.32 3.16 -0.07
N MET A 17 -11.25 3.95 0.09
CA MET A 17 -10.06 3.84 -0.76
C MET A 17 -9.35 2.49 -0.64
N GLU A 18 -9.46 1.77 0.47
CA GLU A 18 -8.93 0.40 0.55
C GLU A 18 -9.68 -0.54 -0.40
N PHE A 19 -11.00 -0.41 -0.50
CA PHE A 19 -11.78 -1.18 -1.47
C PHE A 19 -11.44 -0.78 -2.91
N VAL A 20 -11.31 0.52 -3.18
CA VAL A 20 -10.90 1.02 -4.51
C VAL A 20 -9.52 0.49 -4.87
N ALA A 21 -8.54 0.56 -3.96
CA ALA A 21 -7.19 0.06 -4.17
C ALA A 21 -7.19 -1.45 -4.44
N TRP A 22 -7.92 -2.23 -3.64
CA TRP A 22 -8.07 -3.67 -3.87
C TRP A 22 -8.70 -3.97 -5.23
N PHE A 23 -9.79 -3.29 -5.58
CA PHE A 23 -10.50 -3.51 -6.84
C PHE A 23 -9.60 -3.15 -8.03
N MET A 24 -8.99 -1.97 -7.98
CA MET A 24 -8.08 -1.51 -9.02
C MET A 24 -6.88 -2.45 -9.14
N HIS A 25 -6.29 -2.88 -8.03
CA HIS A 25 -5.18 -3.81 -8.03
C HIS A 25 -5.57 -5.15 -8.68
N LYS A 26 -6.68 -5.76 -8.24
CA LYS A 26 -7.12 -7.08 -8.69
C LYS A 26 -7.63 -7.11 -10.13
N TYR A 27 -8.47 -6.15 -10.51
CA TYR A 27 -9.21 -6.20 -11.78
C TYR A 27 -8.58 -5.35 -12.88
N VAL A 28 -7.93 -4.23 -12.52
CA VAL A 28 -7.39 -3.29 -13.50
C VAL A 28 -5.89 -3.49 -13.68
N LEU A 29 -5.11 -3.47 -12.60
CA LEU A 29 -3.65 -3.61 -12.64
C LEU A 29 -3.23 -5.03 -13.00
N HIS A 30 -3.87 -6.06 -12.43
CA HIS A 30 -3.70 -7.46 -12.86
C HIS A 30 -4.56 -7.85 -14.07
N GLY A 31 -5.17 -6.87 -14.74
CA GLY A 31 -5.96 -7.04 -15.96
C GLY A 31 -5.44 -6.15 -17.09
N ALA A 32 -6.26 -5.17 -17.51
CA ALA A 32 -5.98 -4.33 -18.67
C ALA A 32 -4.66 -3.52 -18.56
N LEU A 33 -4.27 -3.12 -17.34
CA LEU A 33 -3.06 -2.34 -17.08
C LEU A 33 -1.87 -3.20 -16.59
N TRP A 34 -1.90 -4.51 -16.84
CA TRP A 34 -0.80 -5.41 -16.48
C TRP A 34 0.54 -4.99 -17.07
N PHE A 35 0.57 -4.39 -18.26
CA PHE A 35 1.82 -3.91 -18.85
C PHE A 35 2.50 -2.78 -18.02
N LEU A 36 1.73 -2.01 -17.24
CA LEU A 36 2.26 -1.02 -16.28
C LEU A 36 2.64 -1.69 -14.96
N HIS A 37 1.79 -2.59 -14.46
CA HIS A 37 1.97 -3.21 -13.15
C HIS A 37 3.03 -4.34 -13.17
N ARG A 38 3.31 -4.95 -14.31
CA ARG A 38 4.33 -6.00 -14.46
C ARG A 38 5.72 -5.52 -14.05
N SER A 39 6.05 -4.25 -14.29
CA SER A 39 7.34 -3.69 -13.86
C SER A 39 7.49 -3.65 -12.34
N HIS A 40 6.37 -3.74 -11.61
CA HIS A 40 6.34 -3.80 -10.16
C HIS A 40 6.55 -5.24 -9.64
N HIS A 41 6.05 -6.24 -10.36
CA HIS A 41 6.23 -7.67 -10.05
C HIS A 41 7.62 -8.18 -10.42
N VAL A 42 8.23 -7.62 -11.46
CA VAL A 42 9.58 -8.00 -11.92
C VAL A 42 10.59 -6.99 -11.38
N ARG A 43 11.60 -7.46 -10.65
CA ARG A 43 12.64 -6.58 -10.12
C ARG A 43 13.47 -5.99 -11.25
N HIS A 44 13.51 -4.66 -11.31
CA HIS A 44 14.37 -3.92 -12.23
C HIS A 44 15.38 -3.05 -11.46
N PRO A 45 16.56 -2.78 -12.04
CA PRO A 45 17.58 -1.94 -11.40
C PRO A 45 17.23 -0.44 -11.40
N HIS A 46 16.16 -0.03 -12.08
CA HIS A 46 15.76 1.37 -12.21
C HIS A 46 15.04 1.87 -10.96
N ARG A 47 15.31 3.12 -10.57
CA ARG A 47 14.67 3.76 -9.42
C ARG A 47 13.20 4.11 -9.64
N PHE A 48 12.76 4.24 -10.89
CA PHE A 48 11.39 4.59 -11.27
C PHE A 48 10.71 3.39 -11.92
N GLU A 49 9.48 3.11 -11.50
CA GLU A 49 8.66 2.04 -12.05
C GLU A 49 7.51 2.64 -12.85
N ARG A 50 7.06 1.96 -13.90
CA ARG A 50 5.86 2.40 -14.64
C ARG A 50 4.61 2.43 -13.74
N ASN A 51 4.64 1.66 -12.66
CA ASN A 51 3.65 1.65 -11.60
C ASN A 51 3.56 2.98 -10.83
N ASP A 52 4.59 3.83 -10.86
CA ASP A 52 4.55 5.18 -10.24
C ASP A 52 3.46 6.06 -10.88
N PHE A 53 3.02 5.73 -12.10
CA PHE A 53 1.90 6.38 -12.75
C PHE A 53 0.61 6.33 -11.90
N PHE A 54 0.38 5.26 -11.14
CA PHE A 54 -0.81 5.18 -10.29
C PHE A 54 -0.75 6.19 -9.13
N PHE A 55 0.43 6.42 -8.55
CA PHE A 55 0.59 7.47 -7.54
C PHE A 55 0.32 8.85 -8.13
N LEU A 56 0.82 9.12 -9.34
CA LEU A 56 0.53 10.37 -10.04
C LEU A 56 -0.97 10.51 -10.33
N PHE A 57 -1.61 9.46 -10.85
CA PHE A 57 -3.05 9.47 -11.17
C PHE A 57 -3.92 9.77 -9.94
N TYR A 58 -3.74 9.04 -8.84
CA TYR A 58 -4.51 9.29 -7.61
C TYR A 58 -4.13 10.59 -6.92
N GLY A 59 -2.86 11.00 -7.01
CA GLY A 59 -2.40 12.30 -6.53
C GLY A 59 -3.06 13.46 -7.28
N SER A 60 -3.12 13.39 -8.61
CA SER A 60 -3.83 14.36 -9.44
C SER A 60 -5.33 14.35 -9.14
N LEU A 61 -5.96 13.17 -8.99
CA LEU A 61 -7.36 13.07 -8.62
C LEU A 61 -7.63 13.77 -7.28
N SER A 62 -6.86 13.46 -6.25
CA SER A 62 -6.94 14.12 -4.94
C SER A 62 -6.76 15.63 -5.05
N MET A 63 -5.76 16.08 -5.81
CA MET A 63 -5.48 17.50 -6.02
C MET A 63 -6.66 18.22 -6.67
N LEU A 64 -7.30 17.63 -7.70
CA LEU A 64 -8.48 18.22 -8.34
C LEU A 64 -9.65 18.35 -7.35
N PHE A 65 -9.90 17.33 -6.54
CA PHE A 65 -10.93 17.39 -5.50
C PHE A 65 -10.66 18.49 -4.46
N ILE A 66 -9.39 18.67 -4.08
CA ILE A 66 -8.96 19.74 -3.17
C ILE A 66 -9.16 21.12 -3.81
N ILE A 67 -8.70 21.31 -5.06
CA ILE A 67 -8.80 22.60 -5.77
C ILE A 67 -10.27 22.99 -5.98
N TYR A 68 -11.11 22.10 -6.49
CA TYR A 68 -12.51 22.44 -6.75
C TYR A 68 -13.39 22.49 -5.49
N GLY A 69 -12.91 21.94 -4.38
CA GLY A 69 -13.59 21.99 -3.09
C GLY A 69 -13.10 23.10 -2.15
N SER A 70 -11.99 23.78 -2.47
CA SER A 70 -11.28 24.65 -1.52
C SER A 70 -12.07 25.86 -1.09
N ASP A 71 -12.79 26.50 -2.03
CA ASP A 71 -13.43 27.79 -1.79
C ASP A 71 -14.49 27.72 -0.69
N ALA A 72 -15.25 26.63 -0.65
CA ALA A 72 -16.28 26.38 0.36
C ALA A 72 -15.85 25.36 1.44
N LYS A 73 -14.67 24.74 1.30
CA LYS A 73 -14.24 23.55 2.07
C LYS A 73 -15.37 22.54 2.23
N ASP A 74 -16.04 22.26 1.11
CA ASP A 74 -17.18 21.37 1.05
C ASP A 74 -16.73 19.90 0.99
N TRP A 75 -17.67 19.00 0.73
CA TRP A 75 -17.42 17.56 0.77
C TRP A 75 -16.32 17.14 -0.22
N ARG A 76 -16.16 17.84 -1.34
CA ARG A 76 -15.13 17.55 -2.36
C ARG A 76 -13.73 17.73 -1.78
N PHE A 77 -13.53 18.80 -1.02
CA PHE A 77 -12.26 19.07 -0.35
C PHE A 77 -11.89 17.93 0.60
N TRP A 78 -12.84 17.50 1.44
CA TRP A 78 -12.62 16.45 2.43
C TRP A 78 -12.49 15.05 1.81
N VAL A 79 -13.13 14.79 0.66
CA VAL A 79 -12.84 13.61 -0.18
C VAL A 79 -11.39 13.66 -0.67
N GLY A 80 -10.97 14.79 -1.23
CA GLY A 80 -9.58 14.96 -1.70
C GLY A 80 -8.56 14.73 -0.59
N VAL A 81 -8.82 15.24 0.63
CA VAL A 81 -8.01 15.00 1.83
C VAL A 81 -8.00 13.51 2.20
N GLY A 82 -9.14 12.82 2.17
CA GLY A 82 -9.22 11.39 2.44
C GLY A 82 -8.41 10.54 1.46
N ILE A 83 -8.46 10.87 0.16
CA ILE A 83 -7.67 10.23 -0.89
C ILE A 83 -6.17 10.48 -0.65
N ALA A 84 -5.77 11.72 -0.35
CA ALA A 84 -4.38 12.08 -0.06
C ALA A 84 -3.85 11.33 1.18
N ALA A 85 -4.64 11.27 2.25
CA ALA A 85 -4.28 10.58 3.47
C ALA A 85 -4.07 9.08 3.20
N TYR A 86 -5.00 8.44 2.49
CA TYR A 86 -4.87 7.03 2.11
C TYR A 86 -3.65 6.81 1.22
N GLY A 87 -3.48 7.60 0.16
CA GLY A 87 -2.35 7.50 -0.76
C GLY A 87 -1.00 7.67 -0.06
N THR A 88 -0.92 8.58 0.92
CA THR A 88 0.28 8.77 1.75
C THR A 88 0.58 7.53 2.58
N VAL A 89 -0.41 6.99 3.31
CA VAL A 89 -0.26 5.76 4.09
C VAL A 89 0.13 4.58 3.19
N TYR A 90 -0.53 4.44 2.04
CA TYR A 90 -0.24 3.42 1.05
C TYR A 90 1.22 3.50 0.60
N PHE A 91 1.69 4.68 0.17
CA PHE A 91 3.07 4.88 -0.27
C PHE A 91 4.09 4.50 0.82
N PHE A 92 3.88 4.93 2.07
CA PHE A 92 4.78 4.57 3.16
C PHE A 92 4.78 3.06 3.46
N VAL A 93 3.61 2.42 3.47
CA VAL A 93 3.51 0.97 3.75
C VAL A 93 4.09 0.16 2.59
N HIS A 94 3.70 0.47 1.37
CA HIS A 94 4.09 -0.26 0.16
C HIS A 94 5.56 -0.05 -0.21
N ASP A 95 5.91 1.17 -0.59
CA ASP A 95 7.19 1.49 -1.23
C ASP A 95 8.30 1.56 -0.18
N VAL A 96 8.00 2.15 0.97
CA VAL A 96 9.03 2.33 2.00
C VAL A 96 9.21 1.11 2.88
N LEU A 97 8.14 0.56 3.45
CA LEU A 97 8.23 -0.53 4.42
C LEU A 97 8.33 -1.91 3.78
N ILE A 98 7.51 -2.19 2.76
CA ILE A 98 7.44 -3.52 2.15
C ILE A 98 8.53 -3.70 1.08
N HIS A 99 8.65 -2.74 0.16
CA HIS A 99 9.66 -2.78 -0.92
C HIS A 99 11.03 -2.24 -0.50
N GLY A 100 11.11 -1.42 0.55
CA GLY A 100 12.39 -0.92 1.04
C GLY A 100 13.05 0.08 0.09
N ARG A 101 12.27 0.79 -0.74
CA ARG A 101 12.76 1.76 -1.73
C ARG A 101 13.53 2.91 -1.06
N LEU A 102 13.17 3.26 0.17
CA LEU A 102 13.96 4.18 1.00
C LEU A 102 14.72 3.39 2.09
N ARG A 103 16.03 3.24 1.88
CA ARG A 103 16.96 2.46 2.72
C ARG A 103 17.07 2.92 4.19
N PHE A 104 16.46 4.04 4.57
CA PHE A 104 16.52 4.54 5.95
C PHE A 104 15.57 3.80 6.91
N TRP A 105 14.55 3.08 6.42
CA TRP A 105 13.62 2.35 7.30
C TRP A 105 13.99 0.86 7.43
N ARG A 106 14.37 0.44 8.65
CA ARG A 106 14.72 -0.95 8.97
C ARG A 106 13.46 -1.81 9.12
N LYS A 107 13.57 -3.12 8.84
CA LYS A 107 12.50 -4.13 9.01
C LYS A 107 11.74 -3.93 10.32
N SER A 108 10.45 -3.59 10.22
CA SER A 108 9.59 -3.36 11.38
C SER A 108 9.40 -4.63 12.21
N ARG A 109 9.43 -4.48 13.55
CA ARG A 109 9.10 -5.57 14.49
C ARG A 109 7.60 -5.70 14.76
N ASN A 110 6.78 -4.75 14.29
CA ASN A 110 5.34 -4.75 14.50
C ASN A 110 4.68 -5.92 13.75
N THR A 111 3.91 -6.74 14.47
CA THR A 111 3.16 -7.89 13.93
C THR A 111 2.26 -7.51 12.76
N TYR A 112 1.60 -6.35 12.82
CA TYR A 112 0.73 -5.85 11.75
C TYR A 112 1.51 -5.62 10.46
N LEU A 113 2.55 -4.78 10.50
CA LEU A 113 3.38 -4.48 9.33
C LEU A 113 4.09 -5.73 8.77
N ARG A 114 4.41 -6.69 9.64
CA ARG A 114 4.97 -7.97 9.23
C ARG A 114 3.96 -8.86 8.52
N ALA A 115 2.70 -8.88 8.96
CA ALA A 115 1.62 -9.57 8.27
C ALA A 115 1.39 -8.98 6.88
N LEU A 116 1.34 -7.64 6.76
CA LEU A 116 1.24 -6.96 5.47
C LEU A 116 2.40 -7.33 4.53
N ASN A 117 3.63 -7.28 5.02
CA ASN A 117 4.81 -7.66 4.23
C ASN A 117 4.79 -9.14 3.81
N MET A 118 4.30 -10.04 4.67
CA MET A 118 4.16 -11.46 4.34
C MET A 118 3.10 -11.71 3.26
N ALA A 119 1.92 -11.10 3.40
CA ALA A 119 0.85 -11.16 2.41
C ALA A 119 1.32 -10.61 1.07
N HIS A 120 1.90 -9.41 1.07
CA HIS A 120 2.40 -8.77 -0.15
C HIS A 120 3.50 -9.59 -0.83
N LYS A 121 4.42 -10.18 -0.06
CA LYS A 121 5.41 -11.09 -0.65
C LYS A 121 4.79 -12.35 -1.24
N MET A 122 3.70 -12.85 -0.68
CA MET A 122 2.99 -13.98 -1.28
C MET A 122 2.32 -13.55 -2.58
N HIS A 123 1.69 -12.37 -2.59
CA HIS A 123 1.10 -11.78 -3.77
C HIS A 123 2.11 -11.67 -4.93
N HIS A 124 3.33 -11.19 -4.65
CA HIS A 124 4.42 -11.06 -5.63
C HIS A 124 5.05 -12.39 -6.09
N LYS A 125 4.75 -13.53 -5.45
CA LYS A 125 5.28 -14.83 -5.90
C LYS A 125 4.55 -15.35 -7.13
N THR A 126 3.33 -14.91 -7.36
CA THR A 126 2.52 -15.30 -8.50
C THR A 126 2.24 -14.06 -9.34
N THR A 127 2.36 -14.20 -10.65
CA THR A 127 2.32 -13.09 -11.61
C THR A 127 0.96 -12.90 -12.26
N GLY A 128 -0.08 -13.60 -11.80
CA GLY A 128 -1.39 -13.59 -12.42
C GLY A 128 -2.51 -13.63 -11.39
N ARG A 129 -3.65 -13.03 -11.74
CA ARG A 129 -4.82 -12.85 -10.87
C ARG A 129 -5.33 -14.14 -10.23
N ASP A 130 -5.36 -15.25 -10.97
CA ASP A 130 -5.99 -16.51 -10.52
C ASP A 130 -5.09 -17.36 -9.62
N GLY A 131 -3.85 -16.92 -9.36
CA GLY A 131 -2.94 -17.52 -8.39
C GLY A 131 -2.39 -16.55 -7.35
N SER A 132 -2.70 -15.25 -7.45
CA SER A 132 -2.29 -14.24 -6.47
C SER A 132 -3.29 -14.18 -5.32
N GLU A 133 -2.83 -14.57 -4.14
CA GLU A 133 -3.54 -14.32 -2.88
C GLU A 133 -3.24 -12.89 -2.42
N GLU A 134 -4.21 -12.22 -1.79
CA GLU A 134 -4.08 -10.89 -1.15
C GLU A 134 -3.74 -9.71 -2.09
N PHE A 135 -4.77 -9.06 -2.65
CA PHE A 135 -4.61 -7.81 -3.44
C PHE A 135 -4.73 -6.53 -2.60
N GLY A 136 -5.17 -6.64 -1.34
CA GLY A 136 -5.33 -5.52 -0.41
C GLY A 136 -3.98 -5.05 0.14
N MET A 137 -3.93 -3.81 0.62
CA MET A 137 -2.72 -3.23 1.19
C MET A 137 -2.81 -3.18 2.71
N LEU A 138 -3.82 -2.50 3.26
CA LEU A 138 -3.97 -2.31 4.71
C LEU A 138 -4.79 -3.42 5.35
N TRP A 139 -5.61 -4.12 4.55
CA TRP A 139 -6.38 -5.27 5.01
C TRP A 139 -5.92 -6.55 4.32
N VAL A 140 -5.38 -7.47 5.12
CA VAL A 140 -4.92 -8.79 4.66
C VAL A 140 -5.62 -9.90 5.46
N SER A 141 -5.64 -11.12 4.95
CA SER A 141 -6.32 -12.23 5.65
C SER A 141 -5.72 -12.51 7.04
N LYS A 142 -6.60 -12.97 7.95
CA LYS A 142 -6.26 -13.32 9.34
C LYS A 142 -5.09 -14.30 9.44
N ARG A 143 -4.93 -15.17 8.43
CA ARG A 143 -3.83 -16.14 8.32
C ARG A 143 -2.46 -15.47 8.44
N TYR A 144 -2.25 -14.32 7.81
CA TYR A 144 -0.96 -13.61 7.86
C TYR A 144 -0.71 -12.96 9.21
N PHE A 145 -1.73 -12.44 9.87
CA PHE A 145 -1.63 -11.95 11.25
C PHE A 145 -1.24 -13.08 12.21
N SER A 146 -1.88 -14.25 12.09
CA SER A 146 -1.51 -15.43 12.88
C SER A 146 -0.08 -15.92 12.59
N LEU A 147 0.35 -15.94 11.34
CA LEU A 147 1.73 -16.29 10.96
C LEU A 147 2.75 -15.31 11.53
N ALA A 148 2.46 -14.01 11.44
CA ALA A 148 3.33 -12.96 11.96
C ALA A 148 3.45 -13.05 13.48
N ALA A 149 2.36 -13.37 14.19
CA ALA A 149 2.39 -13.58 15.64
C ALA A 149 3.22 -14.81 16.03
N ARG A 150 3.10 -15.93 15.30
CA ARG A 150 3.79 -17.20 15.60
C ARG A 150 5.29 -17.18 15.32
N LYS A 151 5.74 -16.47 14.28
CA LYS A 151 7.17 -16.32 13.97
C LYS A 151 7.64 -14.97 14.51
N PRO A 152 8.23 -14.82 15.71
CA PRO A 152 8.79 -13.54 16.12
C PRO A 152 9.91 -13.10 15.17
N ALA A 153 10.11 -11.77 15.03
CA ALA A 153 11.18 -11.24 14.20
C ALA A 153 12.55 -11.78 14.68
N PRO A 154 13.46 -12.22 13.78
CA PRO A 154 14.74 -12.76 14.19
C PRO A 154 15.49 -11.76 15.05
N THR A 155 15.89 -12.20 16.24
CA THR A 155 16.63 -11.36 17.20
C THR A 155 18.02 -11.05 16.66
N ASN A 156 18.65 -9.97 17.15
CA ASN A 156 20.00 -9.59 16.70
C ASN A 156 21.04 -10.72 16.88
N LYS A 157 20.83 -11.64 17.83
CA LYS A 157 21.66 -12.86 17.99
C LYS A 157 21.58 -13.80 16.78
N MET A 158 20.38 -14.05 16.24
CA MET A 158 20.21 -14.93 15.07
C MET A 158 20.77 -14.33 13.77
N ARG A 159 20.78 -13.00 13.65
CA ARG A 159 21.38 -12.30 12.49
C ARG A 159 22.91 -12.35 12.48
N ARG A 160 23.56 -12.34 13.64
CA ARG A 160 25.02 -12.49 13.72
C ARG A 160 25.48 -13.93 13.45
N ALA A 161 24.71 -14.92 13.90
CA ALA A 161 25.04 -16.32 13.64
C ALA A 161 24.95 -16.71 12.16
N SER A 162 24.06 -16.07 11.39
CA SER A 162 23.92 -16.34 9.95
C SER A 162 24.94 -15.60 9.07
N SER A 163 25.54 -14.51 9.55
CA SER A 163 26.62 -13.80 8.83
C SER A 163 28.03 -14.34 9.12
N LEU A 164 28.16 -15.26 10.08
CA LEU A 164 29.41 -15.93 10.43
C LEU A 164 29.57 -17.30 9.73
N ASN A 165 28.50 -17.80 9.11
CA ASN A 165 28.46 -19.07 8.39
C ASN A 165 28.33 -18.89 6.86
N SER A 166 28.64 -17.70 6.35
CA SER A 166 28.56 -17.33 4.92
C SER A 166 29.90 -16.81 4.42
#